data_AF-A0A537U9M9-F1
#
_entry.id   AF-A0A537U9M9-F1
#
_cell.length_a   1.000
_cell.length_b   1.000
_cell.length_c   1.000
_cell.angle_alpha   90.00
_cell.angle_beta   90.00
_cell.angle_gamma   90.00
#
_symmetry.space_group_name_H-M   'P 1'
#
loop_
_entity.id
_entity.type
_entity.pdbx_description
1 polymer ?
#
loop_
_entity_poly.entity_id
_entity_poly.type
_entity_poly.pdbx_seq_one_letter_code
_entity_poly.pdbx_strand_id
1 'polypeptide(L)' 'MPPFSDVKYVYDPEALKIMGTAFDAVCQAFPPNLKHHEAARRRLALLILRHTDRGERDVARLSNLALLDFMRPLALEQR' A
#
# COMPACT_ATOMS: atom_id res chain seq x y z
N MET A 1 -31.60 -5.97 3.95
CA MET A 1 -30.13 -5.97 3.75
C MET A 1 -29.85 -6.84 2.55
N PRO A 2 -29.12 -6.36 1.52
CA PRO A 2 -28.71 -7.23 0.43
C PRO A 2 -27.73 -8.28 0.98
N PRO A 3 -27.73 -9.51 0.44
CA PRO A 3 -26.83 -10.56 0.89
C PRO A 3 -25.38 -10.17 0.55
N PHE A 4 -24.45 -10.37 1.49
CA PHE A 4 -23.01 -10.14 1.34
C PHE A 4 -22.32 -11.12 0.37
N SER A 5 -23.07 -11.72 -0.56
CA SER A 5 -22.63 -12.77 -1.47
C SER A 5 -21.71 -12.26 -2.61
N ASP A 6 -21.60 -10.95 -2.80
CA ASP A 6 -20.70 -10.33 -3.79
C ASP A 6 -19.39 -9.79 -3.20
N VAL A 7 -19.17 -9.94 -1.88
CA VAL A 7 -17.91 -9.48 -1.27
C VAL A 7 -16.83 -10.54 -1.48
N LYS A 8 -16.14 -10.43 -2.61
CA LYS A 8 -15.19 -11.45 -3.08
C LYS A 8 -13.98 -11.64 -2.14
N TYR A 9 -13.57 -10.60 -1.38
CA TYR A 9 -12.48 -10.67 -0.41
C TYR A 9 -12.67 -9.60 0.68
N VAL A 10 -12.93 -10.02 1.93
CA VAL A 10 -12.82 -9.14 3.11
C VAL A 10 -11.46 -9.41 3.73
N TYR A 11 -10.64 -8.37 3.87
CA TYR A 11 -9.38 -8.50 4.61
C TYR A 11 -9.69 -8.76 6.08
N ASP A 12 -8.97 -9.71 6.68
CA ASP A 12 -9.02 -9.92 8.11
C ASP A 12 -8.58 -8.65 8.86
N PRO A 13 -9.09 -8.41 10.08
CA PRO A 13 -8.75 -7.22 10.86
C PRO A 13 -7.25 -7.07 11.14
N GLU A 14 -6.52 -8.19 11.16
CA GLU A 14 -5.07 -8.20 11.33
C GLU A 14 -4.36 -7.68 10.08
N ALA A 15 -4.75 -8.14 8.89
CA ALA A 15 -4.26 -7.62 7.62
C ALA A 15 -4.53 -6.11 7.49
N LEU A 16 -5.71 -5.62 7.89
CA LEU A 16 -6.00 -4.19 7.88
C LEU A 16 -5.07 -3.40 8.81
N LYS A 17 -4.77 -3.92 10.01
CA LYS A 17 -3.80 -3.31 10.93
C LYS A 17 -2.40 -3.28 10.34
N ILE A 18 -1.97 -4.38 9.71
CA ILE A 18 -0.67 -4.50 9.07
C ILE A 18 -0.55 -3.47 7.93
N MET A 19 -1.54 -3.38 7.05
CA MET A 19 -1.58 -2.41 5.96
C MET A 19 -1.53 -0.96 6.46
N GLY A 20 -2.34 -0.64 7.48
CA GLY A 20 -2.38 0.70 8.06
C GLY A 20 -1.04 1.08 8.70
N THR A 21 -0.44 0.16 9.47
CA THR A 21 0.86 0.40 10.11
C THR A 21 1.97 0.57 9.07
N ALA A 22 1.97 -0.25 8.02
CA ALA A 22 2.93 -0.12 6.93
C ALA A 22 2.77 1.22 6.21
N PHE A 23 1.53 1.65 5.96
CA PHE A 23 1.22 2.93 5.33
C PHE A 23 1.70 4.12 6.17
N ASP A 24 1.48 4.10 7.47
CA ASP A 24 1.93 5.14 8.38
C ASP A 24 3.47 5.21 8.43
N ALA A 25 4.15 4.05 8.45
CA ALA A 25 5.60 3.97 8.43
C ALA A 25 6.20 4.60 7.15
N VAL A 26 5.65 4.28 5.97
CA VAL A 26 6.12 4.90 4.72
C VAL A 26 5.76 6.37 4.65
N CYS A 27 4.61 6.80 5.19
CA CYS A 27 4.24 8.21 5.29
C CYS A 27 5.20 9.03 6.17
N GLN A 28 5.71 8.44 7.25
CA GLN A 28 6.71 9.08 8.11
C GLN A 28 8.08 9.20 7.43
N ALA A 29 8.43 8.26 6.55
CA ALA A 29 9.69 8.25 5.83
C ALA A 29 9.77 9.28 4.67
N PHE A 30 8.67 9.96 4.32
CA PHE A 30 8.70 10.93 3.22
C PHE A 30 9.43 12.22 3.57
N PRO A 31 10.12 12.83 2.58
CA PRO A 31 10.47 14.22 2.66
C PRO A 31 9.20 15.09 2.80
N PRO A 32 9.27 16.21 3.53
CA PRO A 32 8.12 17.05 3.85
C PRO A 32 7.35 17.52 2.61
N ASN A 33 8.04 17.68 1.48
CA ASN A 33 7.44 18.06 0.20
C ASN A 33 6.47 17.02 -0.35
N LEU A 34 6.66 15.73 -0.07
CA LEU A 34 5.81 14.64 -0.57
C LEU A 34 4.76 14.19 0.46
N LYS A 35 4.93 14.58 1.73
CA LYS A 35 4.05 14.19 2.84
C LYS A 35 2.59 14.65 2.66
N HIS A 36 2.38 15.74 1.93
CA HIS A 36 1.05 16.29 1.62
C HIS A 36 0.60 16.04 0.18
N HIS A 37 1.40 15.35 -0.65
CA HIS A 37 0.97 14.98 -2.00
C HIS A 37 -0.01 13.81 -1.94
N GLU A 38 -1.29 14.12 -2.12
CA GLU A 38 -2.36 13.11 -2.13
C GLU A 38 -2.13 12.03 -3.19
N ALA A 39 -1.61 12.40 -4.37
CA ALA A 39 -1.26 11.47 -5.44
C ALA A 39 -0.15 10.48 -5.02
N ALA A 40 0.86 10.94 -4.27
CA ALA A 40 1.95 10.09 -3.79
C ALA A 40 1.44 9.10 -2.73
N ARG A 41 0.63 9.58 -1.79
CA ARG A 41 -0.02 8.76 -0.76
C ARG A 41 -0.94 7.71 -1.38
N ARG A 42 -1.77 8.10 -2.34
CA ARG A 42 -2.66 7.17 -3.05
C ARG A 42 -1.88 6.09 -3.79
N ARG A 43 -0.79 6.46 -4.46
CA ARG A 43 0.07 5.50 -5.15
C ARG A 43 0.69 4.48 -4.19
N LEU A 44 1.13 4.90 -3.00
CA LEU A 44 1.64 3.98 -1.99
C LEU A 44 0.59 3.04 -1.42
N ALA A 45 -0.61 3.55 -1.12
CA ALA A 45 -1.69 2.71 -0.63
C ALA A 45 -1.97 1.55 -1.60
N LEU A 46 -1.95 1.82 -2.92
CA LEU A 46 -2.10 0.81 -3.96
C LEU A 46 -0.93 -0.20 -3.97
N LEU A 47 0.30 0.26 -3.74
CA LEU A 47 1.46 -0.64 -3.66
C LEU A 47 1.40 -1.55 -2.44
N ILE A 48 0.98 -1.04 -1.29
CA ILE A 48 0.79 -1.84 -0.07
C ILE A 48 -0.29 -2.89 -0.30
N LEU A 49 -1.47 -2.51 -0.83
CA LEU A 49 -2.54 -3.45 -1.18
C LEU A 49 -2.02 -4.56 -2.11
N ARG A 50 -1.27 -4.19 -3.16
CA ARG A 50 -0.70 -5.16 -4.12
C ARG A 50 0.26 -6.14 -3.46
N HIS A 51 1.11 -5.70 -2.54
CA HIS A 51 2.05 -6.59 -1.85
C HIS A 51 1.34 -7.47 -0.82
N THR A 52 0.30 -6.96 -0.16
CA THR A 52 -0.54 -7.78 0.73
C THR A 52 -1.34 -8.83 -0.03
N ASP A 53 -1.87 -8.51 -1.22
CA ASP A 53 -2.54 -9.48 -2.10
C ASP A 53 -1.61 -10.60 -2.58
N ARG A 54 -0.30 -10.33 -2.63
CA ARG A 54 0.74 -11.35 -2.92
C ARG A 54 1.09 -12.21 -1.71
N GLY A 55 0.47 -11.96 -0.55
CA GLY A 55 0.67 -12.70 0.68
C GLY A 55 1.72 -12.11 1.63
N GLU A 56 2.23 -10.90 1.36
CA GLU A 56 3.13 -10.24 2.31
C GLU A 56 2.35 -9.75 3.52
N ARG A 57 2.78 -10.19 4.71
CA ARG A 57 2.14 -9.86 5.99
C ARG A 57 3.11 -9.19 6.97
N ASP A 58 4.41 -9.13 6.65
CA ASP A 58 5.36 -8.42 7.49
C ASP A 58 5.30 -6.90 7.22
N VAL A 59 5.10 -6.12 8.27
CA VAL A 59 4.92 -4.66 8.20
C VAL A 59 6.18 -3.97 7.64
N ALA A 60 7.37 -4.37 8.11
CA ALA A 60 8.63 -3.75 7.69
C ALA A 60 8.92 -4.07 6.22
N ARG A 61 8.65 -5.31 5.80
CA ARG A 61 8.81 -5.76 4.42
C ARG A 61 7.81 -5.11 3.48
N LEU A 62 6.53 -4.99 3.87
CA LEU A 62 5.51 -4.25 3.11
C LEU A 62 5.92 -2.80 2.89
N SER A 63 6.37 -2.14 3.96
CA SER A 63 6.81 -0.74 3.90
C SER A 63 7.99 -0.56 2.96
N ASN A 64 9.01 -1.41 3.10
CA ASN A 64 10.20 -1.37 2.25
C ASN A 64 9.88 -1.66 0.78
N LEU A 65 9.08 -2.68 0.50
CA LEU A 65 8.69 -3.03 -0.87
C LEU A 65 7.85 -1.92 -1.52
N ALA A 66 6.92 -1.32 -0.77
CA ALA A 66 6.12 -0.20 -1.26
C ALA A 66 6.99 1.04 -1.55
N LEU A 67 7.96 1.37 -0.68
CA LEU A 67 8.90 2.47 -0.92
C LEU A 67 9.81 2.20 -2.12
N LEU A 68 10.35 0.99 -2.25
CA LEU A 68 11.20 0.61 -3.38
C LEU A 68 10.45 0.70 -4.70
N ASP A 69 9.22 0.18 -4.78
CA ASP A 69 8.39 0.28 -5.98
C ASP A 69 7.90 1.71 -6.24
N PHE A 70 7.76 2.54 -5.22
CA PHE A 70 7.40 3.95 -5.35
C PHE A 70 8.56 4.79 -5.90
N MET A 71 9.78 4.56 -5.41
CA MET A 71 11.01 5.22 -5.85
C MET A 71 11.50 4.71 -7.19
N ARG A 72 11.07 3.50 -7.59
CA ARG A 72 11.35 3.00 -8.93
C ARG A 72 10.76 4.02 -9.92
N PRO A 73 11.56 4.64 -10.80
CA PRO A 73 11.00 5.38 -11.91
C PRO A 73 10.01 4.44 -12.61
N LEU A 74 8.90 4.98 -13.11
CA LEU A 74 7.96 4.26 -13.98
C LEU A 74 8.72 3.86 -15.26
N ALA A 75 9.64 2.90 -15.16
CA ALA A 75 10.25 2.22 -16.27
C ALA A 75 9.18 1.24 -16.73
N LEU A 76 8.19 1.78 -17.46
CA LEU A 76 7.29 1.12 -18.41
C LEU A 76 6.00 1.94 -18.56
N GLU A 77 6.10 3.13 -19.16
CA GLU A 77 5.16 3.65 -20.18
C GLU A 77 6.03 4.63 -21.00
N GLN A 78 6.40 4.42 -22.27
CA GLN A 78 5.67 3.81 -23.37
C GLN A 78 6.63 3.16 -24.39
N ARG A 79 6.19 2.01 -24.91
CA ARG A 79 6.55 1.47 -26.23
C ARG A 79 5.37 1.71 -27.14
#